data_AF-G0QS39-F1
#
_entry.id   AF-G0QS39-F1
#
_cell.length_a   1.000
_cell.length_b   1.000
_cell.length_c   1.000
_cell.angle_alpha   90.00
_cell.angle_beta   90.00
_cell.angle_gamma   90.00
#
_symmetry.space_group_name_H-M   'P 1'
#
loop_
_entity.id
_entity.type
_entity.pdbx_description
1 polymer ?
#
loop_
_entity_poly.entity_id
_entity_poly.type
_entity_poly.pdbx_seq_one_letter_code
_entity_poly.pdbx_strand_id
1 'polypeptide(L)'
;MQIRLDQNGIPTIQSENFNDVVYGMGYLHAQDRLWSMHFKRKVFEGKLSELAGSKTLDMDILLRSLKLEKNAQKKFENSSQKIKDILQCYSNGINDYVDSLSILPIEFLLTDEKFHKWEPHHSYALAFII
;
A
#
# COMPACT_ATOMS: atom_id res chain seq x y z
N MET A 1 -10.84 -4.40 18.95
CA MET A 1 -9.58 -3.69 18.63
C MET A 1 -9.52 -2.35 19.35
N GLN A 2 -8.39 -2.02 19.98
CA GLN A 2 -8.08 -0.71 20.56
C GLN A 2 -6.75 -0.19 19.99
N ILE A 3 -6.69 1.11 19.68
CA ILE A 3 -5.47 1.79 19.24
C ILE A 3 -5.14 2.87 20.27
N ARG A 4 -3.91 2.87 20.77
CA ARG A 4 -3.38 3.92 21.66
C ARG A 4 -2.12 4.52 21.04
N LEU A 5 -2.04 5.84 21.01
CA LEU A 5 -0.83 6.57 20.63
C LEU A 5 -0.05 6.92 21.89
N ASP A 6 1.27 6.77 21.86
CA ASP A 6 2.13 7.31 22.91
C ASP A 6 2.38 8.82 22.73
N GLN A 7 3.23 9.40 23.58
CA GLN A 7 3.56 10.84 23.53
C GLN A 7 4.27 11.27 22.23
N ASN A 8 4.88 10.34 21.51
CA ASN A 8 5.55 10.59 20.23
C ASN A 8 4.65 10.24 19.03
N GLY A 9 3.38 9.87 19.27
CA GLY A 9 2.45 9.46 18.22
C GLY A 9 2.66 8.03 17.73
N ILE A 10 3.45 7.20 18.43
CA ILE A 10 3.67 5.81 18.02
C ILE A 10 2.43 4.97 18.37
N PRO A 11 1.79 4.30 17.39
CA PRO A 11 0.59 3.53 17.66
C PRO A 11 0.90 2.15 18.24
N THR A 12 0.15 1.78 19.28
CA THR A 12 0.04 0.41 19.80
C THR A 12 -1.36 -0.12 19.51
N ILE A 13 -1.44 -1.27 18.84
CA ILE A 13 -2.71 -1.94 18.51
C ILE A 13 -2.88 -3.16 19.42
N GLN A 14 -4.05 -3.28 20.04
CA GLN A 14 -4.42 -4.44 20.86
C GLN A 14 -5.76 -5.03 20.38
N SER A 15 -5.78 -6.33 20.08
CA SER A 15 -7.01 -7.08 19.82
C SER A 15 -6.81 -8.56 20.18
N GLU A 16 -7.89 -9.26 20.51
CA GLU A 16 -7.88 -10.72 20.73
C GLU A 16 -7.80 -11.50 19.42
N ASN A 17 -8.19 -10.88 18.31
CA ASN A 17 -8.10 -11.46 16.98
C ASN A 17 -6.91 -10.87 16.21
N PHE A 18 -6.03 -11.75 15.71
CA PHE A 18 -4.89 -11.36 14.89
C PHE A 18 -5.29 -10.60 13.62
N ASN A 19 -6.41 -10.96 12.99
CA ASN A 19 -6.87 -10.31 11.77
C ASN A 19 -7.26 -8.84 12.01
N ASP A 20 -7.84 -8.53 13.17
CA ASP A 20 -8.14 -7.14 13.55
C ASP A 20 -6.86 -6.33 13.71
N VAL A 21 -5.81 -6.92 14.29
CA VAL A 21 -4.51 -6.25 14.43
C VAL A 21 -3.93 -5.94 13.05
N VAL A 22 -3.99 -6.90 12.13
CA VAL A 22 -3.52 -6.72 10.75
C VAL A 22 -4.32 -5.66 9.99
N TYR A 23 -5.64 -5.65 10.15
CA TYR A 23 -6.50 -4.59 9.63
C TYR A 23 -6.11 -3.22 10.18
N GLY A 24 -5.96 -3.09 11.50
CA GLY A 24 -5.57 -1.84 12.16
C GLY A 24 -4.20 -1.35 11.69
N MET A 25 -3.24 -2.25 11.45
CA MET A 25 -1.94 -1.88 10.87
C MET A 25 -2.11 -1.26 9.48
N GLY A 26 -2.94 -1.85 8.63
CA GLY A 26 -3.23 -1.31 7.30
C GLY A 26 -3.86 0.09 7.37
N TYR A 27 -4.84 0.26 8.26
CA TYR A 27 -5.52 1.53 8.48
C TYR A 27 -4.55 2.63 8.93
N LEU A 28 -3.71 2.35 9.93
CA LEU A 28 -2.74 3.32 10.46
C LEU A 28 -1.62 3.62 9.46
N HIS A 29 -1.13 2.63 8.71
CA HIS A 29 -0.15 2.89 7.65
C HIS A 29 -0.72 3.79 6.56
N ALA A 30 -1.98 3.60 6.18
CA ALA A 30 -2.65 4.49 5.25
C ALA A 30 -2.80 5.90 5.86
N GLN A 31 -3.13 6.01 7.14
CA GLN A 31 -3.20 7.29 7.84
C GLN A 31 -1.90 8.10 7.75
N ASP A 32 -0.77 7.46 8.04
CA ASP A 32 0.50 8.18 8.14
C ASP A 32 1.27 8.27 6.81
N ARG A 33 1.07 7.32 5.90
CA ARG A 33 1.97 7.07 4.77
C ARG A 33 1.27 6.85 3.42
N LEU A 34 0.00 7.23 3.28
CA LEU A 34 -0.79 6.95 2.06
C LEU A 34 -0.05 7.32 0.78
N TRP A 35 0.48 8.55 0.69
CA TRP A 35 1.22 9.01 -0.48
C TRP A 35 2.48 8.18 -0.73
N SER A 36 3.28 7.93 0.32
CA SER A 36 4.50 7.11 0.19
C SER A 36 4.21 5.70 -0.31
N MET A 37 3.12 5.09 0.15
CA MET A 37 2.67 3.77 -0.31
C MET A 37 2.22 3.81 -1.77
N HIS A 38 1.41 4.80 -2.14
CA HIS A 38 0.97 5.00 -3.52
C HIS A 38 2.14 5.24 -4.47
N PHE A 39 3.09 6.11 -4.09
CA PHE A 39 4.28 6.40 -4.85
C PHE A 39 5.12 5.14 -5.10
N LYS A 40 5.40 4.36 -4.04
CA LYS A 40 6.14 3.09 -4.17
C LYS A 40 5.41 2.10 -5.08
N ARG A 41 4.07 2.11 -5.06
CA ARG A 41 3.27 1.34 -6.02
C ARG A 41 3.50 1.76 -7.46
N LYS A 42 3.42 3.05 -7.77
CA LYS A 42 3.73 3.55 -9.11
C LYS A 42 5.15 3.19 -9.55
N VAL A 43 6.12 3.21 -8.63
CA VAL A 43 7.48 2.74 -8.90
C VAL A 43 7.48 1.27 -9.31
N PHE A 44 6.97 0.33 -8.50
CA PHE A 44 7.04 -1.09 -8.87
C PHE A 44 6.17 -1.49 -10.07
N GLU A 45 5.12 -0.72 -10.36
CA GLU A 45 4.31 -0.87 -11.58
C GLU A 45 5.00 -0.30 -12.83
N GLY A 46 6.10 0.44 -12.67
CA GLY A 46 6.76 1.19 -13.74
C GLY A 46 5.82 2.22 -14.35
N LYS A 47 5.25 3.06 -13.50
CA LYS A 47 4.34 4.18 -13.82
C LYS A 47 4.79 5.48 -13.16
N LEU A 48 6.08 5.61 -12.83
CA LEU A 48 6.63 6.81 -12.22
C LEU A 48 6.53 8.02 -13.16
N SER A 49 6.56 7.81 -14.47
CA SER A 49 6.42 8.87 -15.49
C SER A 49 5.04 9.49 -15.54
N GLU A 50 4.02 8.84 -14.99
CA GLU A 50 2.71 9.45 -14.77
C GLU A 50 2.80 10.58 -13.73
N LEU A 51 3.74 10.50 -12.78
CA LEU A 51 3.96 11.50 -11.73
C LEU A 51 5.04 12.54 -12.10
N ALA A 52 6.15 12.09 -12.67
CA ALA A 52 7.36 12.89 -12.85
C ALA A 52 7.68 13.23 -14.32
N GLY A 53 6.81 12.83 -15.25
CA GLY A 53 6.96 13.08 -16.69
C GLY A 53 8.04 12.22 -17.35
N SER A 54 8.43 12.61 -18.56
CA SER A 54 9.29 11.81 -19.44
C SER A 54 10.69 11.50 -18.88
N LYS A 55 11.18 12.25 -17.89
CA LYS A 55 12.50 12.03 -17.28
C LYS A 55 12.63 10.68 -16.57
N THR A 56 11.52 10.06 -16.18
CA THR A 56 11.51 8.76 -15.50
C THR A 56 11.13 7.59 -16.42
N LEU A 57 11.02 7.83 -17.73
CA LEU A 57 10.57 6.81 -18.68
C LEU A 57 11.52 5.60 -18.74
N ASP A 58 12.83 5.84 -18.74
CA ASP A 58 13.83 4.76 -18.74
C ASP A 58 13.72 3.90 -17.47
N MET A 59 13.38 4.52 -16.34
CA MET A 59 13.16 3.83 -15.08
C MET A 59 11.90 2.96 -15.13
N ASP A 60 10.81 3.46 -15.72
CA ASP A 60 9.58 2.69 -15.93
C ASP A 60 9.82 1.48 -16.84
N ILE A 61 10.56 1.65 -17.92
CA ILE A 61 10.95 0.57 -18.84
C ILE A 61 11.75 -0.50 -18.08
N LEU A 62 12.74 -0.08 -17.29
CA LEU A 62 13.56 -0.99 -16.48
C LEU A 62 12.68 -1.76 -15.48
N LEU A 63 11.83 -1.09 -14.71
CA LEU A 63 11.02 -1.73 -13.68
C LEU A 63 9.96 -2.68 -14.28
N ARG A 64 9.38 -2.34 -15.43
CA ARG A 64 8.48 -3.24 -16.17
C ARG A 64 9.21 -4.48 -16.69
N SER A 65 10.48 -4.36 -17.08
CA SER A 65 11.30 -5.50 -17.51
C SER A 65 11.50 -6.54 -16.40
N LEU A 66 11.54 -6.10 -15.14
CA LEU A 66 11.64 -6.96 -13.95
C LEU A 66 10.33 -7.68 -13.61
N LYS A 67 9.19 -7.24 -14.19
CA LYS A 67 7.86 -7.84 -13.99
C LYS A 67 7.47 -7.98 -12.51
N LEU A 68 7.81 -6.98 -11.69
CA LEU A 68 7.61 -7.02 -10.24
C LEU A 68 6.15 -7.23 -9.84
N GLU A 69 5.24 -6.48 -10.47
CA GLU A 69 3.79 -6.63 -10.28
C GLU A 69 3.33 -8.07 -10.56
N LYS A 70 3.65 -8.59 -11.75
CA LYS A 70 3.24 -9.95 -12.16
C LYS A 70 3.84 -11.02 -11.24
N ASN A 71 5.06 -10.82 -10.79
CA ASN A 71 5.71 -11.72 -9.84
C ASN A 71 5.05 -11.65 -8.45
N ALA A 72 4.64 -10.47 -8.00
CA ALA A 72 3.91 -10.29 -6.74
C ALA A 72 2.52 -10.95 -6.80
N GLN A 73 1.79 -10.76 -7.90
CA GLN A 73 0.51 -11.44 -8.13
C GLN A 73 0.68 -12.97 -8.12
N LYS A 74 1.66 -13.50 -8.87
CA LYS A 74 1.94 -14.94 -8.89
C LYS A 74 2.32 -15.48 -7.50
N LYS A 75 3.10 -14.73 -6.72
CA LYS A 75 3.42 -15.12 -5.34
C LYS A 75 2.17 -15.14 -4.46
N PHE A 76 1.33 -14.13 -4.55
CA PHE A 76 0.05 -14.09 -3.82
C PHE A 76 -0.83 -15.28 -4.17
N GLU A 77 -1.01 -15.58 -5.46
CA GLU A 77 -1.83 -16.70 -5.93
C GLU A 77 -1.34 -18.05 -5.41
N ASN A 78 -0.01 -18.24 -5.33
CA ASN A 78 0.63 -19.47 -4.83
C ASN A 78 0.79 -19.50 -3.30
N SER A 79 0.37 -18.47 -2.58
CA SER A 79 0.48 -18.42 -1.12
C SER A 79 -0.61 -19.24 -0.44
N SER A 80 -0.35 -19.66 0.80
CA SER A 80 -1.33 -20.36 1.62
C SER A 80 -2.55 -19.47 1.90
N GLN A 81 -3.72 -20.10 2.14
CA GLN A 81 -4.95 -19.37 2.43
C GLN A 81 -4.78 -18.39 3.60
N LYS A 82 -4.09 -18.83 4.67
CA LYS A 82 -3.76 -18.00 5.82
C LYS A 82 -3.06 -16.69 5.44
N ILE A 83 -2.09 -16.73 4.52
CA ILE A 83 -1.38 -15.53 4.09
C ILE A 83 -2.27 -14.65 3.22
N LYS A 84 -3.08 -15.25 2.33
CA LYS A 84 -4.06 -14.50 1.54
C LYS A 84 -5.04 -13.74 2.44
N ASP A 85 -5.56 -14.38 3.48
CA ASP A 85 -6.47 -13.78 4.44
C ASP A 85 -5.83 -12.61 5.20
N ILE A 86 -4.58 -12.77 5.65
CA ILE A 86 -3.81 -11.71 6.33
C ILE A 86 -3.64 -10.51 5.39
N LEU A 87 -3.19 -10.72 4.16
CA LEU A 87 -2.97 -9.64 3.20
C LEU A 87 -4.29 -8.96 2.78
N GLN A 88 -5.39 -9.72 2.73
CA GLN A 88 -6.72 -9.16 2.51
C GLN A 88 -7.14 -8.26 3.67
N CYS A 89 -6.97 -8.70 4.93
CA CYS A 89 -7.30 -7.89 6.10
C CYS A 89 -6.51 -6.57 6.11
N TYR A 90 -5.20 -6.64 5.83
CA TYR A 90 -4.34 -5.47 5.72
C TYR A 90 -4.81 -4.49 4.64
N SER A 91 -5.12 -5.03 3.45
CA SER A 91 -5.61 -4.24 2.32
C SER A 91 -6.96 -3.59 2.59
N ASN A 92 -7.85 -4.30 3.28
CA ASN A 92 -9.14 -3.74 3.71
C ASN A 92 -8.93 -2.54 4.64
N GLY A 93 -8.03 -2.64 5.62
CA GLY A 93 -7.73 -1.51 6.52
C GLY A 93 -7.25 -0.26 5.77
N ILE A 94 -6.38 -0.44 4.78
CA ILE A 94 -5.91 0.67 3.93
C ILE A 94 -7.08 1.30 3.17
N ASN A 95 -7.89 0.48 2.51
CA ASN A 95 -8.98 0.94 1.66
C ASN A 95 -10.06 1.64 2.48
N ASP A 96 -10.43 1.09 3.63
CA ASP A 96 -11.42 1.69 4.52
C ASP A 96 -10.96 3.05 5.07
N TYR A 97 -9.66 3.22 5.36
CA TYR A 97 -9.13 4.54 5.69
C TYR A 97 -9.31 5.52 4.53
N VAL A 98 -8.96 5.12 3.31
CA VAL A 98 -9.11 6.00 2.14
C VAL A 98 -10.57 6.35 1.89
N ASP A 99 -11.48 5.38 2.01
CA ASP A 99 -12.92 5.60 1.83
C ASP A 99 -13.51 6.51 2.94
N SER A 100 -12.85 6.58 4.10
CA SER A 100 -13.22 7.52 5.18
C SER A 100 -12.80 8.97 4.91
N LEU A 101 -11.89 9.21 3.97
CA LEU A 101 -11.38 10.55 3.67
C LEU A 101 -12.33 11.30 2.73
N SER A 102 -12.69 12.52 3.11
CA SER A 102 -13.36 13.46 2.20
C SER A 102 -12.39 14.14 1.23
N ILE A 103 -11.11 14.25 1.63
CA ILE A 103 -10.04 14.90 0.86
C ILE A 103 -8.79 14.04 1.00
N LEU A 104 -8.17 13.69 -0.13
CA LEU A 104 -6.88 12.97 -0.15
C LEU A 104 -5.72 13.89 0.30
N PRO A 105 -4.59 13.31 0.75
CA PRO A 105 -3.39 14.07 1.05
C PRO A 105 -2.99 15.02 -0.08
N ILE A 106 -2.37 16.15 0.28
CA ILE A 106 -2.07 17.25 -0.64
C ILE A 106 -1.27 16.81 -1.87
N GLU A 107 -0.42 15.80 -1.74
CA GLU A 107 0.39 15.27 -2.83
C GLU A 107 -0.46 14.72 -3.98
N PHE A 108 -1.62 14.13 -3.70
CA PHE A 108 -2.57 13.69 -4.73
C PHE A 108 -3.16 14.88 -5.50
N LEU A 109 -3.47 15.97 -4.81
CA LEU A 109 -3.97 17.19 -5.44
C LEU A 109 -2.90 17.87 -6.30
N LEU A 110 -1.65 17.88 -5.85
CA LEU A 110 -0.52 18.47 -6.59
C LEU A 110 -0.13 17.68 -7.83
N THR A 111 -0.40 16.38 -7.86
CA THR A 111 -0.05 15.48 -8.97
C THR A 111 -1.24 15.12 -9.86
N ASP A 112 -2.44 15.64 -9.56
CA ASP A 112 -3.71 15.26 -10.20
C ASP A 112 -3.96 13.74 -10.21
N GLU A 113 -3.44 13.05 -9.19
CA GLU A 113 -3.54 11.61 -9.04
C GLU A 113 -4.79 11.20 -8.25
N LYS A 114 -5.29 10.02 -8.58
CA LYS A 114 -6.37 9.37 -7.84
C LYS A 114 -5.85 8.17 -7.10
N PHE A 115 -6.35 7.97 -5.88
CA PHE A 115 -6.09 6.72 -5.19
C PHE A 115 -6.83 5.58 -5.91
N HIS A 116 -6.09 4.55 -6.30
CA HIS A 116 -6.67 3.27 -6.70
C HIS A 116 -6.58 2.28 -5.54
N LYS A 117 -7.61 1.45 -5.40
CA LYS A 117 -7.71 0.45 -4.34
C LYS A 117 -6.41 -0.34 -4.14
N TRP A 118 -6.05 -0.54 -2.89
CA TRP A 118 -4.94 -1.40 -2.51
C TRP A 118 -5.39 -2.85 -2.59
N GLU A 119 -4.84 -3.60 -3.54
CA GLU A 119 -5.03 -5.04 -3.67
C GLU A 119 -4.02 -5.82 -2.81
N PRO A 120 -4.39 -7.03 -2.31
CA PRO A 120 -3.53 -7.83 -1.43
C PRO A 120 -2.13 -8.12 -1.96
N HIS A 121 -1.99 -8.30 -3.27
CA HIS A 121 -0.71 -8.62 -3.90
C HIS A 121 0.26 -7.42 -3.92
N HIS A 122 -0.23 -6.17 -3.82
CA HIS A 122 0.65 -4.99 -3.76
C HIS A 122 1.57 -5.01 -2.53
N SER A 123 1.11 -5.62 -1.43
CA SER A 123 1.92 -5.78 -0.22
C SER A 123 3.13 -6.70 -0.44
N TYR A 124 3.06 -7.67 -1.35
CA TYR A 124 4.23 -8.44 -1.78
C TYR A 124 5.20 -7.60 -2.59
N ALA A 125 4.68 -6.72 -3.45
CA ALA A 125 5.51 -5.89 -4.30
C ALA A 125 6.39 -4.93 -3.49
N LEU A 126 5.84 -4.39 -2.39
CA LEU A 126 6.60 -3.54 -1.45
C LEU A 126 7.77 -4.28 -0.78
N ALA A 127 7.64 -5.58 -0.51
CA ALA A 127 8.69 -6.37 0.14
C ALA A 127 9.94 -6.57 -0.73
N PHE A 128 9.89 -6.28 -2.04
CA PHE A 128 11.05 -6.37 -2.93
C PHE A 128 11.93 -5.11 -2.93
N ILE A 129 11.52 -4.03 -2.25
CA ILE A 129 12.12 -2.68 -2.36
C ILE A 129 12.68 -2.21 -0.99
N ILE A 130 12.76 -3.10 -0.01
CA ILE A 130 13.39 -2.87 1.31
C ILE A 130 14.63 -3.75 1.38
#